data_AF-A0A2P1BPA3-F1
#
_entry.id   AF-A0A2P1BPA3-F1
#
_cell.length_a   1.000
_cell.length_b   1.000
_cell.length_c   1.000
_cell.angle_alpha   90.00
_cell.angle_beta   90.00
_cell.angle_gamma   90.00
#
_symmetry.space_group_name_H-M   'P 1'
#
loop_
_entity.id
_entity.type
_entity.pdbx_description
1 polymer ?
#
loop_
_entity_poly.entity_id
_entity_poly.type
_entity_poly.pdbx_seq_one_letter_code
_entity_poly.pdbx_strand_id
1 'polypeptide(L)'
;MSQYKAYTSYKDSGVEWIGQVPEHWEVKRLRHVGRYSNSGVDKKSYEDQQTVELCNYTDVYYNEFISDDMPFMQATASAHEIEQFTLKKRRCHYHEGFRRPIRHRDSCLCST
;
A
#
# COMPACT_ATOMS: atom_id res chain seq x y z
N MET A 1 -4.56 7.70 30.97
CA MET A 1 -3.11 7.36 30.93
C MET A 1 -2.96 5.95 30.39
N SER A 2 -1.96 5.74 29.54
CA SER A 2 -1.74 4.59 28.65
C SER A 2 -1.87 3.21 29.34
N GLN A 3 -2.66 2.31 28.75
CA GLN A 3 -2.94 0.94 29.22
C GLN A 3 -1.92 -0.10 28.68
N TYR A 4 -0.74 0.32 28.24
CA TYR A 4 0.24 -0.59 27.62
C TYR A 4 1.35 -0.96 28.61
N LYS A 5 1.59 -2.26 28.78
CA LYS A 5 2.72 -2.78 29.57
C LYS A 5 4.03 -2.53 28.83
N ALA A 6 5.04 -2.06 29.56
CA ALA A 6 6.40 -1.96 29.03
C ALA A 6 6.98 -3.35 28.72
N TYR A 7 7.92 -3.41 27.78
CA TYR A 7 8.64 -4.64 27.47
C TYR A 7 9.70 -4.93 28.54
N THR A 8 10.02 -6.21 28.73
CA THR A 8 10.97 -6.65 29.76
C THR A 8 12.42 -6.23 29.48
N SER A 9 12.79 -6.09 28.20
CA SER A 9 14.15 -5.71 27.79
C SER A 9 14.15 -4.98 26.44
N TYR A 10 15.19 -4.17 26.23
CA TYR A 10 15.37 -3.30 25.08
C TYR A 10 16.83 -3.38 24.59
N LYS A 11 17.03 -3.21 23.28
CA LYS A 11 18.32 -3.07 22.62
C LYS A 11 18.38 -1.81 21.77
N ASP A 12 19.59 -1.38 21.44
CA ASP A 12 19.79 -0.31 20.46
C ASP A 12 19.36 -0.77 19.05
N SER A 13 18.60 0.07 18.36
CA SER A 13 18.11 -0.25 17.01
C SER A 13 19.17 -0.11 15.92
N GLY A 14 20.31 0.55 16.21
CA GLY A 14 21.31 0.96 15.22
C GLY A 14 20.86 2.12 14.33
N VAL A 15 19.72 2.76 14.64
CA VAL A 15 19.15 3.88 13.87
C VAL A 15 18.90 5.05 14.83
N GLU A 16 19.66 6.13 14.65
CA GLU A 16 19.73 7.27 15.59
C GLU A 16 18.36 7.82 15.99
N TRP A 17 17.46 8.03 15.02
CA TRP A 17 16.14 8.62 15.28
C TRP A 17 15.11 7.64 15.86
N ILE A 18 15.40 6.33 15.90
CA ILE A 18 14.53 5.31 16.52
C ILE A 18 14.92 5.10 17.99
N GLY A 19 16.22 5.08 18.30
CA GLY A 19 16.73 4.80 19.63
C GLY A 19 16.57 3.32 20.02
N GLN A 20 16.00 3.05 21.20
CA GLN A 20 15.85 1.70 21.74
C GLN A 20 14.56 1.01 21.28
N VAL A 21 14.67 -0.29 20.97
CA VAL A 21 13.56 -1.16 20.55
C VAL A 21 13.52 -2.41 21.43
N PRO A 22 12.36 -3.10 21.53
CA PRO A 22 12.28 -4.34 22.30
C PRO A 22 13.31 -5.38 21.84
N GLU A 23 13.94 -6.08 22.78
CA GLU A 23 15.05 -7.01 22.51
C GLU A 23 14.73 -8.05 21.43
N HIS A 24 13.49 -8.55 21.42
CA HIS A 24 13.00 -9.58 20.50
C HIS A 24 12.64 -9.05 19.10
N TRP A 25 12.66 -7.74 18.86
CA TRP A 25 12.36 -7.17 17.55
C TRP A 25 13.54 -7.35 16.59
N GLU A 26 13.24 -7.60 15.33
CA GLU A 26 14.24 -7.66 14.27
C GLU A 26 14.22 -6.36 13.45
N VAL A 27 15.37 -5.71 13.32
CA VAL A 27 15.50 -4.48 12.53
C VAL A 27 15.92 -4.86 11.11
N LYS A 28 15.02 -4.68 10.14
CA LYS A 28 15.23 -5.00 8.72
C LYS A 28 14.98 -3.79 7.84
N ARG A 29 15.73 -3.69 6.73
CA ARG A 29 15.45 -2.69 5.69
C ARG A 29 14.15 -3.05 4.97
N LEU A 30 13.31 -2.06 4.70
CA LEU A 30 12.00 -2.24 4.08
C LEU A 30 12.06 -3.02 2.75
N ARG A 31 13.10 -2.77 1.93
CA ARG A 31 13.38 -3.52 0.69
C ARG A 31 13.51 -5.05 0.84
N HIS A 32 13.77 -5.54 2.05
CA HIS A 32 13.97 -6.96 2.33
C HIS A 32 12.70 -7.65 2.85
N VAL A 33 11.65 -6.89 3.19
CA VAL A 33 10.40 -7.43 3.75
C VAL A 33 9.19 -7.27 2.81
N GLY A 34 9.36 -6.57 1.68
CA GLY A 34 8.28 -6.32 0.73
C GLY A 34 8.75 -6.34 -0.72
N ARG A 35 7.78 -6.42 -1.65
CA ARG A 35 7.99 -6.24 -3.08
C ARG A 35 7.47 -4.87 -3.48
N TYR A 36 8.30 -4.09 -4.15
CA TYR A 36 7.99 -2.74 -4.60
C TYR A 36 7.99 -2.74 -6.13
N SER A 37 6.96 -2.14 -6.73
CA SER A 37 6.83 -2.00 -8.17
C SER A 37 6.29 -0.60 -8.46
N ASN A 38 6.93 0.13 -9.37
CA ASN A 38 6.40 1.39 -9.85
C ASN A 38 5.28 1.10 -10.86
N SER A 39 4.08 1.62 -10.62
CA SER A 39 2.97 1.50 -11.57
C SER A 39 3.06 2.64 -12.59
N GLY A 40 3.58 2.34 -13.77
CA GLY A 40 3.64 3.28 -14.89
C GLY A 40 2.35 3.34 -15.71
N VAL A 41 1.21 2.95 -15.14
CA VAL A 41 -0.08 2.95 -15.84
C VAL A 41 -0.44 4.38 -16.21
N ASP A 42 -0.54 4.65 -17.51
CA ASP A 42 -0.90 5.98 -18.03
C ASP A 42 -2.38 6.26 -17.71
N LYS A 43 -2.74 7.54 -17.61
CA LYS A 43 -4.13 8.00 -17.45
C LYS A 43 -4.87 8.05 -18.80
N LYS A 44 -4.21 7.66 -19.88
CA LYS A 44 -4.78 7.65 -21.23
C LYS A 44 -5.59 6.39 -21.47
N SER A 45 -6.61 6.54 -22.31
CA SER A 45 -7.42 5.44 -22.80
C SER A 45 -6.98 5.07 -24.22
N TYR A 46 -6.88 3.78 -24.49
CA TYR A 46 -6.52 3.20 -25.78
C TYR A 46 -7.63 2.22 -26.21
N GLU A 47 -7.99 2.22 -27.50
CA GLU A 47 -9.13 1.43 -28.01
C GLU A 47 -8.93 -0.08 -27.92
N ASP A 48 -7.68 -0.55 -27.87
CA ASP A 48 -7.30 -1.97 -27.82
C ASP A 48 -7.14 -2.51 -26.38
N GLN A 49 -7.46 -1.69 -25.38
CA GLN A 49 -7.26 -2.01 -23.97
C GLN A 49 -8.56 -2.13 -23.19
N GLN A 50 -8.50 -2.83 -22.06
CA GLN A 50 -9.67 -3.02 -21.21
C GLN A 50 -9.91 -1.79 -20.34
N THR A 51 -11.17 -1.37 -20.21
CA THR A 51 -11.56 -0.30 -19.29
C THR A 51 -11.36 -0.73 -17.84
N VAL A 52 -10.76 0.14 -17.03
CA VAL A 52 -10.46 -0.11 -15.62
C VAL A 52 -10.70 1.13 -14.76
N GLU A 53 -11.02 0.89 -13.50
CA GLU A 53 -11.11 1.92 -12.45
C GLU A 53 -9.71 2.15 -11.85
N LEU A 54 -9.14 3.32 -12.18
CA LEU A 54 -7.79 3.69 -11.80
C LEU A 54 -7.78 4.46 -10.48
N CYS A 55 -7.24 3.83 -9.43
CA CYS A 55 -6.89 4.50 -8.18
C CYS A 55 -5.62 5.33 -8.35
N ASN A 56 -5.77 6.65 -8.43
CA ASN A 56 -4.68 7.60 -8.58
C ASN A 56 -4.00 7.89 -7.23
N TYR A 57 -2.81 8.51 -7.31
CA TYR A 57 -2.11 9.06 -6.16
C TYR A 57 -2.99 9.97 -5.29
N THR A 58 -3.84 10.80 -5.93
CA THR A 58 -4.73 11.74 -5.23
C THR A 58 -5.80 11.03 -4.41
N ASP A 59 -6.32 9.91 -4.91
CA ASP A 59 -7.35 9.13 -4.22
C ASP A 59 -6.77 8.58 -2.92
N VAL A 60 -5.54 8.07 -2.99
CA VAL A 60 -4.81 7.64 -1.79
C VAL A 60 -4.51 8.84 -0.87
N TYR A 61 -4.27 10.04 -1.42
CA TYR A 61 -3.69 11.15 -0.65
C TYR A 61 -4.74 11.83 0.23
N TYR A 62 -5.96 11.94 -0.29
CA TYR A 62 -7.05 12.61 0.40
C TYR A 62 -7.93 11.66 1.23
N ASN A 63 -7.75 10.34 1.11
CA ASN A 63 -8.58 9.37 1.80
C ASN A 63 -7.76 8.52 2.78
N GLU A 64 -8.28 8.33 4.00
CA GLU A 64 -7.64 7.46 4.99
C GLU A 64 -7.83 5.96 4.66
N PHE A 65 -8.92 5.65 3.96
CA PHE A 65 -9.28 4.31 3.52
C PHE A 65 -9.64 4.35 2.03
N ILE A 66 -9.29 3.29 1.33
CA ILE A 66 -9.67 3.07 -0.07
C ILE A 66 -10.62 1.87 -0.10
N SER A 67 -11.76 2.04 -0.77
CA SER A 67 -12.76 1.00 -0.98
C SER A 67 -13.19 0.95 -2.45
N ASP A 68 -13.78 -0.17 -2.84
CA ASP A 68 -14.21 -0.46 -4.22
C ASP A 68 -15.47 0.31 -4.64
N ASP A 69 -16.23 0.85 -3.70
CA ASP A 69 -17.39 1.71 -3.95
C ASP A 69 -17.04 3.18 -4.19
N MET A 70 -15.75 3.55 -4.18
CA MET A 70 -15.31 4.92 -4.42
C MET A 70 -15.35 5.27 -5.91
N PRO A 71 -15.69 6.52 -6.26
CA PRO A 71 -15.69 6.96 -7.66
C PRO A 71 -14.26 7.17 -8.16
N PHE A 72 -13.68 6.13 -8.77
CA PHE A 72 -12.38 6.21 -9.40
C PHE A 72 -12.45 6.75 -10.84
N MET A 73 -11.31 7.21 -11.33
CA MET A 73 -11.16 7.61 -12.72
C MET A 73 -11.25 6.38 -13.64
N GLN A 74 -12.04 6.47 -14.70
CA GLN A 74 -12.00 5.47 -15.77
C GLN A 74 -10.79 5.68 -16.67
N ALA A 75 -10.04 4.61 -16.92
CA ALA A 75 -8.91 4.57 -17.85
C ALA A 75 -8.91 3.24 -18.59
N THR A 76 -7.86 2.96 -19.38
CA THR A 76 -7.65 1.63 -19.95
C THR A 76 -6.31 1.06 -19.55
N ALA A 77 -6.22 -0.26 -19.51
CA ALA A 77 -4.98 -0.97 -19.25
C ALA A 77 -4.90 -2.27 -20.07
N SER A 78 -3.68 -2.66 -20.44
CA SER A 78 -3.42 -3.97 -21.04
C SER A 78 -3.64 -5.09 -20.01
N ALA A 79 -3.88 -6.32 -20.49
CA ALA A 79 -4.03 -7.49 -19.63
C ALA A 79 -2.81 -7.69 -18.70
N HIS A 80 -1.60 -7.37 -19.17
CA HIS A 80 -0.38 -7.44 -18.36
C HIS A 80 -0.38 -6.42 -17.22
N GLU A 81 -0.77 -5.17 -17.49
CA GLU A 81 -0.86 -4.13 -16.47
C GLU A 81 -1.92 -4.46 -15.42
N ILE A 82 -3.06 -4.99 -15.84
CA ILE A 82 -4.12 -5.45 -14.94
C ILE A 82 -3.58 -6.53 -14.02
N GLU A 83 -2.92 -7.56 -14.56
CA GLU A 83 -2.37 -8.65 -13.74
C GLU A 83 -1.36 -8.15 -12.69
N GLN A 84 -0.47 -7.24 -13.08
CA GLN A 84 0.59 -6.72 -12.21
C GLN A 84 0.08 -5.75 -11.14
N PHE A 85 -0.81 -4.83 -11.52
CA PHE A 85 -1.16 -3.65 -10.74
C PHE A 85 -2.54 -3.69 -10.10
N THR A 86 -3.34 -4.73 -10.34
CA THR A 86 -4.61 -4.92 -9.62
C THR A 86 -4.39 -4.86 -8.10
N LEU A 87 -5.16 -3.99 -7.44
CA LEU A 87 -5.21 -3.90 -5.99
C LEU A 87 -5.87 -5.17 -5.44
N LYS A 88 -5.12 -5.92 -4.62
CA LYS A 88 -5.62 -7.13 -3.97
C LYS A 88 -5.82 -6.86 -2.48
N LYS A 89 -6.89 -7.42 -1.89
CA LYS A 89 -7.12 -7.34 -0.44
C LYS A 89 -5.86 -7.83 0.30
N ARG A 90 -5.44 -7.09 1.34
CA ARG A 90 -4.21 -7.32 2.14
C ARG A 90 -2.87 -7.03 1.43
N ARG A 91 -2.88 -6.43 0.23
CA ARG A 91 -1.68 -5.85 -0.39
C ARG A 91 -1.55 -4.40 0.06
N CYS A 92 -0.45 -4.07 0.74
CA CYS A 92 -0.13 -2.69 1.09
C CYS A 92 0.56 -2.03 -0.10
N HIS A 93 -0.02 -0.96 -0.62
CA HIS A 93 0.61 -0.12 -1.63
C HIS A 93 1.19 1.13 -0.95
N TYR A 94 2.38 1.54 -1.36
CA TYR A 94 3.09 2.71 -0.86
C TYR A 94 3.60 3.50 -2.05
N HIS A 95 3.40 4.82 -2.04
CA HIS A 95 3.93 5.72 -3.04
C HIS A 95 4.97 6.62 -2.36
N GLU A 96 6.09 6.95 -3.02
CA GLU A 96 7.24 7.68 -2.44
C GLU A 96 6.96 9.13 -1.98
N GLY A 97 5.69 9.55 -1.91
CA GLY A 97 5.24 10.80 -1.28
C GLY A 97 4.37 10.60 -0.03
N PHE A 98 4.09 9.36 0.38
CA PHE A 98 3.18 9.04 1.47
C PHE A 98 3.86 8.90 2.82
N ARG A 99 3.24 9.47 3.87
CA ARG A 99 3.58 9.13 5.26
C ARG A 99 2.77 7.96 5.82
N ARG A 100 1.87 7.31 5.05
CA ARG A 100 0.94 6.27 5.57
C ARG A 100 0.62 5.16 4.56
N PRO A 101 0.54 3.88 5.00
CA PRO A 101 0.13 2.76 4.14
C PRO A 101 -1.39 2.74 3.92
N ILE A 102 -1.82 2.29 2.73
CA ILE A 102 -3.24 2.07 2.41
C ILE A 102 -3.80 0.95 3.28
N ARG A 103 -4.85 1.24 4.05
CA ARG A 103 -5.57 0.25 4.87
C ARG A 103 -6.88 -0.11 4.19
N HIS A 104 -7.05 -1.39 3.87
CA HIS A 104 -8.32 -1.95 3.36
C HIS A 104 -9.28 -2.18 4.51
N ARG A 105 -10.54 -1.75 4.41
CA ARG A 105 -11.61 -2.28 5.26
C ARG A 105 -12.01 -3.67 4.75
N ASP A 106 -12.49 -4.51 5.67
CA ASP A 106 -12.72 -5.91 5.40
C ASP A 106 -13.71 -6.20 4.25
N SER A 107 -13.39 -7.31 3.58
CA SER A 107 -14.12 -8.12 2.57
C SER A 107 -14.32 -7.53 1.18
N CYS A 108 -13.41 -7.86 0.25
CA CYS A 108 -13.72 -7.82 -1.18
C CYS A 108 -13.20 -9.10 -1.84
N LEU A 109 -14.15 -9.99 -2.10
CA LEU A 109 -14.12 -11.04 -3.10
C LEU A 109 -14.75 -10.44 -4.37
N CYS A 110 -14.06 -10.54 -5.49
CA CYS A 110 -14.63 -10.70 -6.84
C CYS A 110 -13.50 -11.37 -7.64
N SER A 111 -13.54 -12.66 -8.03
CA SER A 111 -14.59 -13.48 -8.64
C SER A 111 -15.10 -12.89 -9.96
N THR A 112 -14.44 -13.36 -11.04
CA THR A 112 -14.82 -13.33 -12.47
C THR A 112 -15.09 -11.99 -13.14
#